data_AF-A0A843HH31-F1
#
_entry.id   AF-A0A843HH31-F1
#
_cell.length_a   1.000
_cell.length_b   1.000
_cell.length_c   1.000
_cell.angle_alpha   90.00
_cell.angle_beta   90.00
_cell.angle_gamma   90.00
#
_symmetry.space_group_name_H-M   'P 1'
#
loop_
_entity.id
_entity.type
_entity.pdbx_description
1 polymer ?
#
loop_
_entity_poly.entity_id
_entity_poly.type
_entity_poly.pdbx_seq_one_letter_code
_entity_poly.pdbx_strand_id
1 'polypeptide(L)'
;MWETISELGKNPLVLLFVSGVFITIIYCIKKGYFKFNGKGVQIGLSEQQTRNLIQSQFEYAKAKCEGMVIRIPQVGLDPYRTKYIVSRVEDVIQKAIIFNNLTDNEEYIRGKQELVYQTIMARVEKDYFKTPEFKALIYKFTDELFKELYRMKRISKQHD
;
A
#
# COMPACT_ATOMS: atom_id res chain seq x y z
N MET A 1 17.18 -5.92 -41.83
CA MET A 1 16.46 -6.83 -40.91
C MET A 1 15.12 -7.31 -41.47
N TRP A 2 14.23 -6.40 -41.90
CA TRP A 2 12.94 -6.79 -42.50
C TRP A 2 13.10 -7.61 -43.80
N GLU A 3 14.07 -7.26 -44.63
CA GLU A 3 14.39 -7.99 -45.87
C GLU A 3 14.99 -9.38 -45.61
N THR A 4 15.79 -9.53 -44.55
CA THR A 4 16.34 -10.83 -44.13
C THR A 4 15.23 -11.76 -43.62
N ILE A 5 14.22 -11.21 -42.94
CA ILE A 5 13.04 -11.95 -42.47
C ILE A 5 12.16 -12.37 -43.66
N SER A 6 12.03 -11.52 -44.69
CA SER A 6 11.22 -11.82 -45.87
C SER A 6 11.87 -12.84 -46.80
N GLU A 7 13.21 -12.91 -46.85
CA GLU A 7 13.95 -13.97 -47.55
C GLU A 7 13.88 -15.33 -46.82
N LEU A 8 14.00 -15.33 -45.49
CA LEU A 8 13.87 -16.55 -44.68
C LEU A 8 12.47 -17.17 -44.77
N GLY A 9 11.42 -16.35 -44.91
CA GLY A 9 10.04 -16.81 -45.09
C GLY A 9 9.75 -17.51 -46.42
N LYS A 10 10.65 -17.42 -47.41
CA LYS A 10 10.52 -18.12 -48.70
C LYS A 10 11.17 -19.51 -48.69
N ASN A 11 11.93 -19.84 -47.66
CA ASN A 11 12.59 -21.14 -47.56
C ASN A 11 11.69 -22.15 -46.83
N PRO A 12 11.19 -23.20 -47.51
CA PRO A 12 10.25 -24.14 -46.92
C PRO A 12 10.84 -24.91 -45.72
N LEU A 13 12.17 -25.08 -45.66
CA LEU A 13 12.84 -25.74 -44.54
C LEU A 13 12.82 -24.89 -43.27
N VAL A 14 12.94 -23.56 -43.41
CA VAL A 14 12.87 -22.63 -42.27
C VAL A 14 11.46 -22.59 -41.70
N LEU A 15 10.45 -22.60 -42.56
CA LEU A 15 9.03 -22.66 -42.17
C LEU A 15 8.69 -23.96 -41.41
N LEU A 16 9.22 -25.09 -41.87
CA LEU A 16 9.06 -26.39 -41.20
C LEU A 16 9.76 -26.44 -39.84
N PHE A 17 10.96 -25.85 -39.74
CA PHE A 17 11.69 -25.75 -38.49
C PHE A 17 10.95 -24.88 -37.47
N VAL A 18 10.47 -23.71 -37.89
CA VAL A 18 9.70 -22.79 -37.04
C VAL A 18 8.41 -23.45 -36.56
N SER A 19 7.67 -24.14 -37.44
CA SER A 19 6.45 -24.85 -37.02
C SER A 19 6.75 -25.97 -36.02
N GLY A 20 7.84 -26.72 -36.21
CA GLY A 20 8.30 -27.75 -35.28
C GLY A 20 8.64 -27.20 -33.90
N VAL A 21 9.28 -26.03 -33.82
CA VAL A 21 9.56 -25.32 -32.56
C VAL A 21 8.25 -24.93 -31.87
N PHE A 22 7.27 -24.37 -32.58
CA PHE A 22 5.97 -24.01 -32.01
C PHE A 22 5.20 -25.23 -31.50
N ILE A 23 5.18 -26.34 -32.24
CA ILE A 23 4.53 -27.59 -31.81
C ILE A 23 5.19 -28.12 -30.54
N THR A 24 6.52 -28.06 -30.45
CA THR A 24 7.29 -28.49 -29.27
C THR A 24 6.96 -27.62 -28.06
N ILE A 25 6.87 -26.29 -28.24
CA ILE A 25 6.46 -25.35 -27.17
C ILE A 25 5.05 -25.68 -26.67
N ILE A 26 4.08 -25.88 -27.59
CA ILE A 26 2.70 -26.24 -27.24
C ILE A 26 2.66 -27.56 -26.47
N TYR A 27 3.44 -28.55 -26.89
CA TYR A 27 3.54 -29.83 -26.20
C TYR A 27 4.12 -29.70 -24.78
N CYS A 28 5.16 -28.87 -24.61
CA CYS A 28 5.76 -28.59 -23.30
C CYS A 28 4.81 -27.83 -22.36
N ILE A 29 3.96 -26.94 -22.89
CA ILE A 29 2.88 -26.28 -22.12
C ILE A 29 1.84 -27.32 -21.69
N LYS A 30 1.38 -28.19 -22.60
CA LYS A 30 0.36 -29.21 -22.29
C LYS A 30 0.84 -30.25 -21.28
N LYS A 31 2.14 -30.59 -21.27
CA LYS A 31 2.75 -31.46 -20.25
C LYS A 31 3.07 -30.77 -18.93
N GLY A 32 2.83 -29.46 -18.82
CA GLY A 32 3.03 -28.71 -17.57
C GLY A 32 4.49 -28.42 -17.21
N TYR A 33 5.43 -28.59 -18.15
CA TYR A 33 6.84 -28.25 -17.94
C TYR A 33 7.06 -26.73 -17.86
N PHE A 34 6.22 -25.95 -18.53
CA PHE A 34 6.18 -24.50 -18.40
C PHE A 34 5.00 -24.08 -17.52
N LYS A 35 5.25 -23.87 -16.23
CA LYS A 35 4.38 -23.03 -15.41
C LYS A 35 4.65 -21.58 -15.75
N PHE A 36 3.78 -21.00 -16.59
CA PHE A 36 3.80 -19.57 -16.85
C PHE A 36 3.33 -18.86 -15.58
N ASN A 37 4.25 -18.48 -14.69
CA ASN A 37 4.01 -17.48 -13.65
C ASN A 37 3.94 -16.08 -14.28
N GLY A 38 3.12 -15.94 -15.32
CA GLY A 38 2.78 -14.65 -15.86
C GLY A 38 1.96 -13.94 -14.79
N LYS A 39 2.51 -12.88 -14.20
CA LYS A 39 1.70 -11.86 -13.53
C LYS A 39 0.79 -11.30 -14.60
N GLY A 40 -0.37 -11.93 -14.76
CA GLY A 40 -1.43 -11.44 -15.63
C GLY A 40 -1.70 -10.01 -15.20
N VAL A 41 -1.41 -9.07 -16.08
CA VAL A 41 -1.86 -7.70 -15.94
C VAL A 41 -3.38 -7.77 -16.11
N GLN A 42 -4.09 -8.09 -15.01
CA GLN A 42 -5.54 -8.07 -14.93
C GLN A 42 -5.98 -6.61 -14.94
N ILE A 43 -5.99 -5.99 -16.11
CA ILE A 43 -6.53 -4.65 -16.29
C ILE A 43 -8.05 -4.74 -16.06
N GLY A 44 -8.49 -4.32 -14.87
CA GLY A 44 -9.90 -4.23 -14.47
C GLY A 44 -10.20 -4.79 -13.07
N LEU A 45 -9.83 -6.05 -12.80
CA LEU A 45 -10.10 -6.69 -11.49
C LEU A 45 -9.17 -6.17 -10.39
N SER A 46 -7.88 -5.96 -10.72
CA SER A 46 -6.89 -5.45 -9.77
C SER A 46 -7.18 -4.01 -9.33
N GLU A 47 -7.81 -3.20 -10.18
CA GLU A 47 -8.15 -1.81 -9.86
C GLU A 47 -9.30 -1.74 -8.85
N GLN A 48 -10.33 -2.58 -9.02
CA GLN A 48 -11.45 -2.68 -8.08
C GLN A 48 -11.00 -3.24 -6.72
N GLN A 49 -10.18 -4.30 -6.71
CA GLN A 49 -9.59 -4.84 -5.49
C GLN A 49 -8.69 -3.81 -4.79
N THR A 50 -7.86 -3.08 -5.54
CA THR A 50 -7.02 -2.01 -4.99
C THR A 50 -7.86 -0.89 -4.39
N ARG A 51 -8.94 -0.47 -5.08
CA ARG A 51 -9.86 0.55 -4.57
C ARG A 51 -10.57 0.10 -3.30
N ASN A 52 -11.04 -1.15 -3.25
CA ASN A 52 -11.68 -1.73 -2.07
C ASN A 52 -10.69 -1.81 -0.89
N LEU A 53 -9.44 -2.23 -1.15
CA LEU A 53 -8.39 -2.26 -0.13
C LEU A 53 -8.12 -0.85 0.43
N ILE A 54 -7.94 0.15 -0.44
CA ILE A 54 -7.73 1.54 -0.03
C ILE A 54 -8.91 2.04 0.80
N GLN A 55 -10.14 1.73 0.38
CA GLN A 55 -11.34 2.11 1.12
C GLN A 55 -11.39 1.46 2.51
N SER A 56 -11.14 0.15 2.62
CA SER A 56 -11.07 -0.52 3.91
C SER A 56 -9.96 0.03 4.81
N GLN A 57 -8.81 0.39 4.23
CA GLN A 57 -7.72 1.05 4.96
C GLN A 57 -8.11 2.44 5.47
N PHE A 58 -8.87 3.22 4.69
CA PHE A 58 -9.41 4.50 5.16
C PHE A 58 -10.40 4.34 6.30
N GLU A 59 -11.37 3.45 6.16
CA GLU A 59 -12.38 3.19 7.19
C GLU A 59 -11.72 2.74 8.49
N TYR A 60 -10.72 1.86 8.38
CA TYR A 60 -9.93 1.41 9.52
C TYR A 60 -9.14 2.54 10.19
N ALA A 61 -8.42 3.35 9.40
CA ALA A 61 -7.64 4.46 9.92
C ALA A 61 -8.54 5.51 10.60
N LYS A 62 -9.70 5.81 10.02
CA LYS A 62 -10.70 6.70 10.60
C LYS A 62 -11.19 6.18 11.95
N ALA A 63 -11.61 4.92 12.04
CA ALA A 63 -12.07 4.32 13.29
C ALA A 63 -10.99 4.36 14.39
N LYS A 64 -9.72 4.10 14.03
CA LYS A 64 -8.58 4.19 14.97
C LYS A 64 -8.34 5.64 15.43
N CYS A 65 -8.42 6.62 14.53
CA CYS A 65 -8.28 8.04 14.87
C CYS A 65 -9.44 8.50 15.77
N GLU A 66 -10.68 8.12 15.49
CA GLU A 66 -11.82 8.42 16.35
C GLU A 66 -11.64 7.86 17.76
N GLY A 67 -11.14 6.62 17.89
CA GLY A 67 -10.79 6.03 19.18
C GLY A 67 -9.67 6.75 19.93
N MET A 68 -8.79 7.46 19.22
CA MET A 68 -7.72 8.26 19.80
C MET A 68 -8.25 9.51 20.52
N VAL A 69 -9.37 10.10 20.06
CA VAL A 69 -10.01 11.27 20.70
C VAL A 69 -10.32 11.00 22.17
N ILE A 70 -10.71 9.77 22.49
CA ILE A 70 -11.05 9.34 23.85
C ILE A 70 -9.79 9.18 24.72
N ARG A 71 -8.65 8.83 24.10
CA ARG A 71 -7.38 8.57 24.79
C ARG A 71 -6.57 9.83 25.07
N ILE A 72 -6.81 10.91 24.34
CA ILE A 72 -6.18 12.20 24.61
C ILE A 72 -6.94 12.83 25.78
N PRO A 73 -6.30 13.05 26.94
CA PRO A 73 -6.99 13.68 28.05
C PRO A 73 -7.39 15.10 27.64
N GLN A 74 -8.62 15.47 27.97
CA GLN A 74 -9.22 16.78 27.68
C GLN A 74 -8.64 17.86 28.60
N VAL A 75 -7.31 17.96 28.67
CA VAL A 75 -6.59 18.88 29.57
C VAL A 75 -6.76 20.30 29.04
N GLY A 76 -7.93 20.88 29.31
CA GLY A 76 -8.41 22.19 28.90
C GLY A 76 -8.29 22.48 27.40
N LEU A 77 -8.38 21.46 26.56
CA LEU A 77 -8.72 21.62 25.16
C LEU A 77 -10.23 21.43 25.05
N ASP A 78 -10.87 22.33 24.31
CA ASP A 78 -12.25 22.16 23.93
C ASP A 78 -12.40 20.89 23.05
N PRO A 79 -13.48 20.09 23.23
CA PRO A 79 -13.70 18.87 22.47
C PRO A 79 -13.68 19.06 20.94
N TYR A 80 -14.14 20.20 20.42
CA TYR A 80 -14.06 20.51 18.99
C TYR A 80 -12.62 20.72 18.55
N ARG A 81 -11.79 21.36 19.38
CA ARG A 81 -10.36 21.53 19.10
C ARG A 81 -9.62 20.19 19.10
N THR A 82 -9.91 19.30 20.04
CA THR A 82 -9.37 17.93 20.06
C THR A 82 -9.79 17.18 18.80
N LYS A 83 -11.08 17.23 18.43
CA LYS A 83 -11.59 16.61 17.20
C LYS A 83 -10.89 17.16 15.95
N TYR A 84 -10.73 18.47 15.86
CA TYR A 84 -10.04 19.13 14.75
C TYR A 84 -8.59 18.64 14.62
N ILE A 85 -7.85 18.57 15.73
CA ILE A 85 -6.46 18.07 15.73
C ILE A 85 -6.42 16.62 15.23
N VAL A 86 -7.31 15.76 15.73
CA VAL A 86 -7.39 14.37 15.30
C VAL A 86 -7.75 14.25 13.81
N SER A 87 -8.67 15.06 13.30
CA SER A 87 -8.96 15.10 11.85
C SER A 87 -7.74 15.51 11.01
N ARG A 88 -6.86 16.37 11.54
CA ARG A 88 -5.61 16.73 10.84
C ARG A 88 -4.58 15.60 10.87
N VAL A 89 -4.55 14.81 11.92
CA VAL A 89 -3.75 13.57 11.98
C VAL A 89 -4.31 12.54 10.99
N GLU A 90 -5.63 12.41 10.93
CA GLU A 90 -6.32 11.55 9.96
C GLU A 90 -5.97 11.94 8.52
N ASP A 91 -5.99 13.23 8.17
CA ASP A 91 -5.57 13.73 6.85
C ASP A 91 -4.15 13.24 6.47
N VAL A 92 -3.22 13.28 7.42
CA VAL A 92 -1.83 12.83 7.22
C VAL A 92 -1.76 11.32 6.94
N ILE A 93 -2.53 10.53 7.68
CA ILE A 93 -2.60 9.08 7.54
C ILE A 93 -3.25 8.71 6.20
N GLN A 94 -4.38 9.34 5.86
CA GLN A 94 -5.08 9.11 4.60
C GLN A 94 -4.19 9.43 3.40
N LYS A 95 -3.43 10.53 3.44
CA LYS A 95 -2.43 10.83 2.39
C LYS A 95 -1.43 9.69 2.23
N ALA A 96 -0.95 9.10 3.33
CA ALA A 96 -0.04 7.96 3.26
C ALA A 96 -0.68 6.71 2.64
N ILE A 97 -1.98 6.49 2.87
CA ILE A 97 -2.75 5.39 2.28
C ILE A 97 -2.98 5.63 0.77
N ILE A 98 -3.35 6.84 0.35
CA ILE A 98 -3.60 7.19 -1.07
C ILE A 98 -2.41 6.83 -1.96
N PHE A 99 -1.20 7.19 -1.52
CA PHE A 99 0.01 6.89 -2.29
C PHE A 99 0.42 5.42 -2.25
N ASN A 100 -0.30 4.56 -1.50
CA ASN A 100 -0.12 3.11 -1.36
C ASN A 100 1.35 2.67 -1.14
N ASN A 101 2.18 3.52 -0.56
CA ASN A 101 3.59 3.24 -0.27
C ASN A 101 3.77 2.72 1.17
N LEU A 102 2.73 2.12 1.74
CA LEU A 102 2.78 1.50 3.05
C LEU A 102 3.84 0.38 3.08
N THR A 103 4.73 0.47 4.07
CA THR A 103 5.81 -0.46 4.37
C THR A 103 5.97 -0.55 5.90
N ASP A 104 6.56 -1.65 6.37
CA ASP A 104 6.93 -1.90 7.77
C ASP A 104 8.37 -1.45 8.11
N ASN A 105 9.04 -0.74 7.20
CA ASN A 105 10.38 -0.22 7.43
C ASN A 105 10.35 0.78 8.60
N GLU A 106 11.24 0.59 9.58
CA GLU A 106 11.33 1.42 10.77
C GLU A 106 11.57 2.90 10.46
N GLU A 107 12.38 3.22 9.45
CA GLU A 107 12.64 4.60 9.02
C GLU A 107 11.38 5.26 8.46
N TYR A 108 10.62 4.51 7.64
CA TYR A 108 9.34 4.97 7.12
C TYR A 108 8.35 5.24 8.26
N ILE A 109 8.20 4.30 9.19
CA ILE A 109 7.30 4.44 10.34
C ILE A 109 7.74 5.62 11.21
N ARG A 110 9.03 5.76 11.49
CA ARG A 110 9.58 6.88 12.27
C ARG A 110 9.32 8.23 11.60
N GLY A 111 9.46 8.31 10.28
CA GLY A 111 9.08 9.50 9.51
C GLY A 111 7.59 9.86 9.66
N LYS A 112 6.70 8.85 9.68
CA LYS A 112 5.27 9.06 9.92
C LYS A 112 4.96 9.45 11.36
N GLN A 113 5.61 8.82 12.34
CA GLN A 113 5.50 9.17 13.76
C GLN A 113 5.83 10.65 13.99
N GLU A 114 6.95 11.13 13.42
CA GLU A 114 7.35 12.52 13.56
C GLU A 114 6.37 13.47 12.84
N LEU A 115 5.94 13.13 11.62
CA LEU A 115 4.97 13.95 10.90
C LEU A 115 3.63 14.10 11.65
N VAL A 116 3.13 13.01 12.24
CA VAL A 116 1.92 13.03 13.07
C VAL A 116 2.15 13.87 14.32
N TYR A 117 3.26 13.67 15.03
CA TYR A 117 3.58 14.43 16.24
C TYR A 117 3.68 15.94 15.95
N GLN A 118 4.42 16.34 14.91
CA GLN A 118 4.54 17.74 14.49
C GLN A 118 3.21 18.34 14.04
N THR A 119 2.34 17.54 13.41
CA THR A 119 0.98 17.98 13.04
C THR A 119 0.17 18.37 14.28
N ILE A 120 0.33 17.64 15.38
CA ILE A 120 -0.30 17.96 16.67
C ILE A 120 0.37 19.19 17.28
N MET A 121 1.71 19.21 17.37
CA MET A 121 2.47 20.31 17.98
C MET A 121 2.20 21.66 17.33
N ALA A 122 2.01 21.69 16.01
CA ALA A 122 1.66 22.92 15.28
C ALA A 122 0.29 23.53 15.67
N ARG A 123 -0.52 22.84 16.48
CA ARG A 123 -1.91 23.21 16.81
C ARG A 123 -2.19 23.26 18.31
N VAL A 124 -1.22 22.90 19.14
CA VAL A 124 -1.32 22.87 20.60
C VAL A 124 -0.21 23.70 21.22
N GLU A 125 -0.57 24.53 22.20
CA GLU A 125 0.40 25.38 22.91
C GLU A 125 0.77 24.81 24.29
N LYS A 126 -0.09 23.94 24.84
CA LYS A 126 0.03 23.42 26.20
C LYS A 126 1.18 22.45 26.37
N ASP A 127 1.87 22.56 27.50
CA ASP A 127 3.06 21.77 27.80
C ASP A 127 2.79 20.27 27.99
N TYR A 128 1.55 19.89 28.35
CA TYR A 128 1.14 18.48 28.39
C TYR A 128 1.42 17.74 27.07
N PHE A 129 1.28 18.42 25.93
CA PHE A 129 1.50 17.82 24.61
C PHE A 129 2.99 17.71 24.23
N LYS A 130 3.85 18.42 24.95
CA LYS A 130 5.30 18.43 24.76
C LYS A 130 6.01 17.39 25.63
N THR A 131 5.27 16.66 26.46
CA THR A 131 5.86 15.66 27.35
C THR A 131 6.37 14.44 26.58
N PRO A 132 7.44 13.78 27.06
CA PRO A 132 7.91 12.52 26.48
C PRO A 132 6.84 11.42 26.47
N GLU A 133 5.98 11.38 27.48
CA GLU A 133 4.91 10.39 27.61
C GLU A 133 3.86 10.58 26.50
N PHE A 134 3.48 11.82 26.23
CA PHE A 134 2.55 12.12 25.14
C PHE A 134 3.19 11.77 23.79
N LYS A 135 4.46 12.14 23.58
CA LYS A 135 5.19 11.76 22.36
C LYS A 135 5.22 10.23 22.16
N ALA A 136 5.51 9.47 23.22
CA ALA A 136 5.51 8.01 23.20
C ALA A 136 4.12 7.42 22.88
N LEU A 137 3.04 8.01 23.44
CA LEU A 137 1.66 7.62 23.13
C LEU A 137 1.37 7.77 21.62
N ILE A 138 1.71 8.92 21.04
CA ILE A 138 1.52 9.21 19.61
C ILE A 138 2.34 8.27 18.73
N TYR A 139 3.60 8.04 19.12
CA TYR A 139 4.50 7.18 18.38
C TYR A 139 4.02 5.73 18.38
N LYS A 140 3.59 5.23 19.54
CA LYS A 140 3.01 3.88 19.68
C LYS A 140 1.74 3.74 18.85
N PHE A 141 0.83 4.71 18.93
CA PHE A 141 -0.39 4.71 18.13
C PHE A 141 -0.09 4.64 16.63
N THR A 142 0.88 5.44 16.17
CA THR A 142 1.26 5.52 14.76
C THR A 142 1.96 4.24 14.30
N ASP A 143 2.83 3.67 15.13
CA ASP A 143 3.50 2.38 14.85
C ASP A 143 2.48 1.25 14.68
N GLU A 144 1.59 1.08 15.65
CA GLU A 144 0.53 0.07 15.62
C GLU A 144 -0.35 0.23 14.38
N LEU A 145 -0.80 1.46 14.10
CA LEU A 145 -1.66 1.74 12.95
C LEU A 145 -0.98 1.42 11.62
N PHE A 146 0.25 1.90 11.39
CA PHE A 146 0.93 1.68 10.12
C PHE A 146 1.31 0.21 9.91
N LYS A 147 1.67 -0.53 10.95
CA LYS A 147 1.90 -1.98 10.88
C LYS A 147 0.63 -2.74 10.53
N GLU A 148 -0.51 -2.37 11.12
CA GLU A 148 -1.81 -2.97 10.79
C GLU A 148 -2.24 -2.66 9.35
N LEU A 149 -2.09 -1.40 8.90
CA LEU A 149 -2.38 -0.99 7.52
C LEU A 149 -1.49 -1.75 6.51
N TYR A 150 -0.21 -1.92 6.82
CA TYR A 150 0.71 -2.73 6.01
C TYR A 150 0.30 -4.20 5.99
N ARG A 151 -0.13 -4.76 7.12
CA ARG A 151 -0.64 -6.13 7.21
C ARG A 151 -1.88 -6.34 6.32
N MET A 152 -2.83 -5.40 6.32
CA MET A 152 -4.00 -5.42 5.43
C MET A 152 -3.57 -5.47 3.96
N LYS A 153 -2.59 -4.65 3.57
CA LYS A 153 -2.03 -4.63 2.22
C LYS A 153 -1.36 -5.95 1.85
N ARG A 154 -0.64 -6.58 2.78
CA ARG A 154 0.03 -7.88 2.56
C ARG A 154 -0.95 -9.03 2.37
N ILE A 155 -2.01 -9.09 3.18
CA ILE A 155 -3.03 -10.15 3.07
C ILE A 155 -3.72 -10.06 1.71
N SER A 156 -4.08 -8.85 1.26
CA SER A 156 -4.66 -8.67 -0.07
C SER A 156 -3.77 -9.22 -1.19
N LYS A 157 -2.45 -9.01 -1.11
CA LYS A 157 -1.48 -9.50 -2.11
C LYS A 157 -1.24 -11.01 -2.10
N GLN A 158 -1.65 -11.73 -1.05
CA GLN A 158 -1.53 -13.21 -0.99
C GLN A 158 -2.72 -13.92 -1.63
N HIS A 159 -3.82 -13.20 -1.87
CA HIS A 159 -5.02 -13.72 -2.51
C HIS A 159 -5.09 -13.39 -4.01
N ASP A 160 -4.08 -12.70 -4.56
CA ASP A 160 -3.84 -12.46 -5.98
C ASP A 160 -2.75 -13.39 -6.53
#